data_AF-A0A846D085-F1
#
_entry.id   AF-A0A846D085-F1
#
_cell.length_a   1.000
_cell.length_b   1.000
_cell.length_c   1.000
_cell.angle_alpha   90.00
_cell.angle_beta   90.00
_cell.angle_gamma   90.00
#
_symmetry.space_group_name_H-M   'P 1'
#
loop_
_entity.id
_entity.type
_entity.pdbx_description
1 polymer ?
#
loop_
_entity_poly.entity_id
_entity_poly.type
_entity_poly.pdbx_seq_one_letter_code
_entity_poly.pdbx_strand_id
1 'polypeptide(L)'
;MTEFSQGNKTKKLTIAASSKGVETAKKALEKLEFELKSNFPKSQGISHYTVTKFLKSEPIQLDLFKRICEGLTLDWKEIAGIVEEKSSEQLNKTDGSSSEPVQGVEQSQTLTHQETIIERQSQTIKAVLVLEGDINSVQPSKLIESILQQSSGYTINIIDIKPSRLILEGFQEAIEGLEARIKSEDLKELSGFPVKDIQILNESSDDEDNSKLDHKWRLVAEIASGGAVGRDLRGANLSDADLSDTKLSGANLCDADLSGADLSGADLSGADFNDANLSGADLSSANLIRANLIRANLSGANLSDVKVIGGNLGNANLSNANFSSAKLIRAN
;
A
#
# COMPACT_ATOMS: atom_id res chain seq x y z
N MET A 1 17.43 29.09 11.09
CA MET A 1 16.67 27.83 11.30
C MET A 1 15.23 28.09 10.92
N THR A 2 14.89 27.88 9.65
CA THR A 2 13.52 27.90 9.14
C THR A 2 13.56 27.28 7.75
N GLU A 3 13.41 25.96 7.70
CA GLU A 3 12.94 25.28 6.50
C GLU A 3 11.75 24.43 6.91
N PHE A 4 10.57 24.95 6.58
CA PHE A 4 9.31 24.24 6.69
C PHE A 4 9.33 23.10 5.67
N SER A 5 9.09 21.90 6.20
CA SER A 5 8.69 20.69 5.49
C SER A 5 7.78 21.02 4.31
N GLN A 6 8.30 20.92 3.09
CA GLN A 6 7.48 20.73 1.92
C GLN A 6 6.91 19.33 2.00
N GLY A 7 5.68 19.23 2.50
CA GLY A 7 4.87 18.03 2.39
C GLY A 7 4.80 17.63 0.91
N ASN A 8 5.49 16.55 0.58
CA ASN A 8 5.50 15.94 -0.72
C ASN A 8 4.08 15.40 -0.97
N LYS A 9 3.18 16.26 -1.48
CA LYS A 9 1.83 15.86 -1.87
C LYS A 9 1.96 14.98 -3.10
N THR A 10 2.11 13.68 -2.88
CA THR A 10 1.84 12.69 -3.92
C THR A 10 0.45 13.00 -4.47
N LYS A 11 0.38 13.35 -5.76
CA LYS A 11 -0.90 13.61 -6.42
C LYS A 11 -1.68 12.30 -6.36
N LYS A 12 -2.69 12.23 -5.48
CA LYS A 12 -3.63 11.11 -5.40
C LYS A 12 -4.27 10.94 -6.79
N LEU A 13 -3.88 9.91 -7.53
CA LEU A 13 -4.44 9.61 -8.85
C LEU A 13 -5.89 9.19 -8.67
N THR A 14 -6.82 9.87 -9.35
CA THR A 14 -8.25 9.58 -9.28
C THR A 14 -8.78 9.02 -10.60
N ILE A 15 -9.79 8.17 -10.49
CA ILE A 15 -10.45 7.50 -11.62
C ILE A 15 -11.94 7.35 -11.35
N ALA A 16 -12.74 7.33 -12.41
CA ALA A 16 -14.18 7.13 -12.35
C ALA A 16 -14.58 5.87 -13.14
N ALA A 17 -15.63 5.19 -12.69
CA ALA A 17 -16.18 4.04 -13.40
C ALA A 17 -16.95 4.52 -14.65
N SER A 18 -16.89 3.73 -15.72
CA SER A 18 -17.75 3.95 -16.88
C SER A 18 -19.21 3.62 -16.54
N SER A 19 -20.18 4.17 -17.27
CA SER A 19 -21.60 3.87 -17.03
C SER A 19 -21.91 2.36 -17.12
N LYS A 20 -21.25 1.67 -18.06
CA LYS A 20 -21.33 0.21 -18.19
C LYS A 20 -20.66 -0.50 -17.02
N GLY A 21 -19.50 -0.02 -16.57
CA GLY A 21 -18.78 -0.53 -15.41
C GLY A 21 -19.61 -0.45 -14.12
N VAL A 22 -20.30 0.68 -13.89
CA VAL A 22 -21.23 0.83 -12.76
C VAL A 22 -22.37 -0.17 -12.83
N GLU A 23 -22.94 -0.41 -14.02
CA GLU A 23 -24.01 -1.41 -14.17
C GLU A 23 -23.50 -2.83 -13.85
N THR A 24 -22.30 -3.18 -14.32
CA THR A 24 -21.63 -4.44 -13.98
C THR A 24 -21.39 -4.57 -12.48
N ALA A 25 -20.88 -3.51 -11.84
CA ALA A 25 -20.63 -3.51 -10.40
C ALA A 25 -21.94 -3.63 -9.59
N LYS A 26 -23.03 -2.98 -10.01
CA LYS A 26 -24.35 -3.13 -9.39
C LYS A 26 -24.87 -4.57 -9.50
N LYS A 27 -24.72 -5.21 -10.67
CA LYS A 27 -25.08 -6.62 -10.86
C LYS A 27 -24.23 -7.56 -10.00
N ALA A 28 -22.94 -7.27 -9.82
CA ALA A 28 -22.07 -8.03 -8.92
C ALA A 28 -22.52 -7.88 -7.45
N LEU A 29 -22.84 -6.65 -7.02
CA LEU A 29 -23.41 -6.38 -5.70
C LEU A 29 -24.78 -7.04 -5.48
N GLU A 30 -25.58 -7.25 -6.52
CA GLU A 30 -26.86 -7.98 -6.44
C GLU A 30 -26.68 -9.49 -6.30
N LYS A 31 -25.57 -10.04 -6.81
CA LYS A 31 -25.23 -11.46 -6.63
C LYS A 31 -24.70 -11.76 -5.24
N LEU A 32 -24.09 -10.78 -4.57
CA LEU A 32 -23.81 -10.83 -3.15
C LEU A 32 -25.16 -10.72 -2.41
N GLU A 33 -25.49 -11.69 -1.56
CA GLU A 33 -26.76 -11.72 -0.83
C GLU A 33 -27.04 -10.39 -0.10
N PHE A 34 -28.32 -10.08 0.19
CA PHE A 34 -28.76 -8.77 0.70
C PHE A 34 -27.97 -8.29 1.94
N GLU A 35 -27.65 -9.19 2.87
CA GLU A 35 -26.84 -8.89 4.08
C GLU A 35 -25.38 -8.57 3.75
N LEU A 36 -24.81 -9.17 2.71
CA LEU A 36 -23.45 -8.86 2.24
C LEU A 36 -23.43 -7.58 1.39
N LYS A 37 -24.53 -7.24 0.73
CA LYS A 37 -24.66 -6.02 -0.08
C LYS A 37 -24.64 -4.75 0.77
N SER A 38 -25.37 -4.73 1.88
CA SER A 38 -25.36 -3.60 2.83
C SER A 38 -24.03 -3.49 3.58
N ASN A 39 -23.39 -4.63 3.84
CA ASN A 39 -22.11 -4.71 4.55
C ASN A 39 -20.88 -4.74 3.64
N PHE A 40 -21.04 -4.62 2.31
CA PHE A 40 -19.91 -4.65 1.39
C PHE A 40 -18.85 -3.59 1.74
N PRO A 41 -19.20 -2.30 1.95
CA PRO A 41 -18.21 -1.30 2.34
C PRO A 41 -17.43 -1.72 3.60
N LYS A 42 -18.16 -2.16 4.63
CA LYS A 42 -17.61 -2.70 5.89
C LYS A 42 -16.63 -3.84 5.65
N SER A 43 -16.99 -4.80 4.80
CA SER A 43 -16.13 -5.96 4.47
C SER A 43 -14.80 -5.57 3.79
N GLN A 44 -14.79 -4.44 3.09
CA GLN A 44 -13.59 -3.92 2.44
C GLN A 44 -12.83 -2.92 3.34
N GLY A 45 -13.42 -2.52 4.48
CA GLY A 45 -12.89 -1.47 5.34
C GLY A 45 -12.95 -0.07 4.70
N ILE A 46 -13.84 0.14 3.73
CA ILE A 46 -13.99 1.38 2.97
C ILE A 46 -15.31 2.04 3.34
N SER A 47 -15.33 3.36 3.48
CA SER A 47 -16.53 4.10 3.84
C SER A 47 -17.67 3.93 2.82
N HIS A 48 -18.91 3.93 3.31
CA HIS A 48 -20.10 3.90 2.45
C HIS A 48 -20.14 5.10 1.49
N TYR A 49 -19.63 6.25 1.92
CA TYR A 49 -19.47 7.44 1.09
C TYR A 49 -18.65 7.17 -0.18
N THR A 50 -17.51 6.51 -0.05
CA THR A 50 -16.61 6.21 -1.17
C THR A 50 -17.19 5.21 -2.14
N VAL A 51 -17.86 4.16 -1.63
CA VAL A 51 -18.60 3.22 -2.47
C VAL A 51 -19.75 3.91 -3.21
N THR A 52 -20.44 4.85 -2.55
CA THR A 52 -21.52 5.63 -3.18
C THR A 52 -20.98 6.50 -4.33
N LYS A 53 -19.83 7.16 -4.14
CA LYS A 53 -19.17 7.93 -5.20
C LYS A 53 -18.83 7.07 -6.41
N PHE A 54 -18.24 5.90 -6.16
CA PHE A 54 -17.95 4.92 -7.20
C PHE A 54 -19.20 4.56 -8.00
N LEU A 55 -20.32 4.25 -7.32
CA LEU A 55 -21.59 3.90 -7.97
C LEU A 55 -22.29 5.07 -8.69
N LYS A 56 -21.86 6.31 -8.43
CA LYS A 56 -22.32 7.53 -9.13
C LYS A 56 -21.39 7.95 -10.28
N SER A 57 -20.35 7.16 -10.59
CA SER A 57 -19.30 7.53 -11.55
C SER A 57 -18.55 8.81 -11.18
N GLU A 58 -18.47 9.12 -9.88
CA GLU A 58 -17.65 10.23 -9.39
C GLU A 58 -16.19 9.76 -9.24
N PRO A 59 -15.18 10.63 -9.50
CA PRO A 59 -13.78 10.27 -9.34
C PRO A 59 -13.45 9.93 -7.88
N ILE A 60 -12.84 8.76 -7.67
CA ILE A 60 -12.27 8.31 -6.39
C ILE A 60 -10.79 7.95 -6.58
N GLN A 61 -10.04 7.78 -5.50
CA GLN A 61 -8.63 7.38 -5.62
C GLN A 61 -8.48 6.01 -6.29
N LEU A 62 -7.45 5.82 -7.10
CA LEU A 62 -7.22 4.59 -7.86
C LEU A 62 -7.08 3.35 -6.96
N ASP A 63 -6.43 3.47 -5.80
CA ASP A 63 -6.30 2.39 -4.82
C ASP A 63 -7.66 1.95 -4.27
N LEU A 64 -8.53 2.91 -3.90
CA LEU A 64 -9.90 2.64 -3.47
C LEU A 64 -10.72 1.99 -4.59
N PHE A 65 -10.54 2.46 -5.82
CA PHE A 65 -11.21 1.91 -6.99
C PHE A 65 -10.82 0.44 -7.22
N LYS A 66 -9.52 0.13 -7.21
CA LYS A 66 -9.01 -1.24 -7.33
C LYS A 66 -9.57 -2.12 -6.21
N ARG A 67 -9.54 -1.66 -4.97
CA ARG A 67 -10.05 -2.40 -3.80
C ARG A 67 -11.54 -2.71 -3.90
N ILE A 68 -12.36 -1.76 -4.37
CA ILE A 68 -13.79 -2.01 -4.64
C ILE A 68 -13.95 -3.10 -5.71
N CYS A 69 -13.20 -3.02 -6.81
CA CYS A 69 -13.26 -4.01 -7.89
C CYS A 69 -12.80 -5.40 -7.43
N GLU A 70 -11.72 -5.48 -6.66
CA GLU A 70 -11.21 -6.72 -6.05
C GLU A 70 -12.25 -7.38 -5.15
N GLY A 71 -12.88 -6.60 -4.25
CA GLY A 71 -13.96 -7.07 -3.39
C GLY A 71 -15.19 -7.60 -4.16
N LEU A 72 -15.40 -7.10 -5.39
CA LEU A 72 -16.46 -7.56 -6.28
C LEU A 72 -16.02 -8.63 -7.28
N THR A 73 -14.76 -9.07 -7.23
CA THR A 73 -14.16 -10.01 -8.21
C THR A 73 -14.25 -9.51 -9.67
N LEU A 74 -14.03 -8.21 -9.87
CA LEU A 74 -14.09 -7.53 -11.17
C LEU A 74 -12.71 -7.00 -11.58
N ASP A 75 -12.43 -6.98 -12.89
CA ASP A 75 -11.26 -6.28 -13.41
C ASP A 75 -11.50 -4.77 -13.43
N TRP A 76 -10.73 -4.03 -12.65
CA TRP A 76 -10.86 -2.58 -12.53
C TRP A 76 -10.65 -1.84 -13.87
N LYS A 77 -9.81 -2.37 -14.78
CA LYS A 77 -9.60 -1.74 -16.11
C LYS A 77 -10.87 -1.78 -16.95
N GLU A 78 -11.57 -2.92 -16.94
CA GLU A 78 -12.85 -3.07 -17.63
C GLU A 78 -13.93 -2.16 -17.03
N ILE A 79 -13.98 -2.03 -15.70
CA ILE A 79 -14.93 -1.15 -15.01
C ILE A 79 -14.67 0.32 -15.33
N ALA A 80 -13.39 0.72 -15.38
CA ALA A 80 -12.98 2.05 -15.81
C ALA A 80 -13.24 2.32 -17.31
N GLY A 81 -13.47 1.27 -18.11
CA GLY A 81 -13.62 1.39 -19.56
C GLY A 81 -12.30 1.61 -20.30
N ILE A 82 -11.18 1.20 -19.71
CA ILE A 82 -9.85 1.25 -20.32
C ILE A 82 -9.70 -0.01 -21.17
N VAL A 83 -9.79 0.14 -22.49
CA VAL A 83 -9.49 -0.94 -23.43
C VAL A 83 -8.00 -0.88 -23.75
N GLU A 84 -7.23 -1.91 -23.39
CA GLU A 84 -5.87 -2.05 -23.89
C GLU A 84 -5.93 -2.27 -25.40
N GLU A 85 -5.42 -1.31 -26.18
CA GLU A 85 -5.12 -1.53 -27.59
C GLU A 85 -4.06 -2.63 -27.67
N LYS A 86 -4.49 -3.86 -28.00
CA LYS A 86 -3.59 -4.92 -28.43
C LYS A 86 -2.88 -4.44 -29.70
N SER A 87 -1.72 -3.84 -29.53
CA SER A 87 -0.82 -3.47 -30.62
C SER A 87 -0.11 -4.73 -31.12
N SER A 88 -0.76 -5.44 -32.04
CA SER A 88 -0.13 -6.41 -32.92
C SER A 88 0.23 -5.72 -34.23
N GLU A 89 1.53 -5.56 -34.53
CA GLU A 89 2.18 -5.55 -35.85
C GLU A 89 3.67 -5.14 -35.66
N GLN A 90 4.59 -6.09 -35.63
CA GLN A 90 5.45 -6.52 -36.74
C GLN A 90 6.43 -5.45 -37.30
N LEU A 91 7.72 -5.74 -37.07
CA LEU A 91 8.86 -5.62 -37.99
C LEU A 91 9.15 -4.24 -38.60
N ASN A 92 10.29 -3.66 -38.17
CA ASN A 92 11.32 -3.30 -39.15
C ASN A 92 12.72 -3.35 -38.51
N LYS A 93 13.52 -4.31 -39.00
CA LYS A 93 14.98 -4.29 -38.95
C LYS A 93 15.47 -3.16 -39.84
N THR A 94 16.49 -2.43 -39.40
CA THR A 94 17.56 -1.96 -40.29
C THR A 94 18.89 -1.98 -39.54
N ASP A 95 19.84 -2.65 -40.18
CA ASP A 95 21.24 -2.84 -39.78
C ASP A 95 22.06 -1.54 -39.80
N GLY A 96 23.16 -1.51 -39.05
CA GLY A 96 24.09 -0.39 -39.04
C GLY A 96 25.38 -0.57 -38.23
N SER A 97 26.14 -1.63 -38.54
CA SER A 97 27.59 -1.89 -38.40
C SER A 97 28.56 -0.94 -37.65
N SER A 98 29.56 -1.59 -37.01
CA SER A 98 30.96 -1.21 -36.72
C SER A 98 31.23 -0.34 -35.47
N SER A 99 32.23 -0.58 -34.60
CA SER A 99 33.49 -1.35 -34.67
C SER A 99 34.14 -1.43 -33.27
N GLU A 100 34.75 -2.58 -32.95
CA GLU A 100 35.74 -2.84 -31.87
C GLU A 100 37.17 -2.36 -32.28
N PRO A 101 38.28 -2.64 -31.56
CA PRO A 101 38.62 -2.60 -30.11
C PRO A 101 40.00 -1.90 -29.86
N VAL A 102 40.41 -1.63 -28.60
CA VAL A 102 41.85 -1.52 -28.26
C VAL A 102 42.15 -2.08 -26.86
N GLN A 103 43.10 -3.01 -26.81
CA GLN A 103 43.69 -3.68 -25.64
C GLN A 103 44.78 -2.85 -24.95
N GLY A 104 44.95 -3.09 -23.64
CA GLY A 104 46.26 -3.35 -23.02
C GLY A 104 46.89 -2.25 -22.16
N VAL A 105 47.03 -2.51 -20.85
CA VAL A 105 48.28 -2.98 -20.20
C VAL A 105 48.22 -2.68 -18.68
N GLU A 106 48.45 -3.72 -17.88
CA GLU A 106 48.65 -3.70 -16.42
C GLU A 106 49.98 -3.02 -16.02
N GLN A 107 50.01 -2.35 -14.86
CA GLN A 107 51.07 -2.56 -13.86
C GLN A 107 50.77 -1.94 -12.47
N SER A 108 50.79 -2.84 -11.49
CA SER A 108 51.01 -2.78 -10.03
C SER A 108 51.15 -1.48 -9.22
N GLN A 109 50.25 -1.41 -8.23
CA GLN A 109 50.46 -1.22 -6.79
C GLN A 109 51.26 -0.02 -6.25
N THR A 110 50.54 0.84 -5.52
CA THR A 110 51.00 1.27 -4.19
C THR A 110 49.79 1.50 -3.28
N LEU A 111 49.75 0.76 -2.16
CA LEU A 111 48.73 0.86 -1.13
C LEU A 111 48.79 2.22 -0.44
N THR A 112 47.71 2.98 -0.52
CA THR A 112 47.30 3.90 0.55
C THR A 112 45.83 3.67 0.82
N HIS A 113 45.61 2.96 1.93
CA HIS A 113 44.32 2.69 2.53
C HIS A 113 43.64 4.03 2.85
N GLN A 114 42.60 4.38 2.11
CA GLN A 114 41.61 5.37 2.49
C GLN A 114 40.26 4.68 2.41
N GLU A 115 39.81 4.16 3.55
CA GLU A 115 38.43 3.74 3.77
C GLU A 115 37.51 4.93 3.51
N THR A 116 37.08 5.05 2.26
CA THR A 116 35.93 5.87 1.92
C THR A 116 34.74 4.95 2.08
N ILE A 117 34.08 5.04 3.24
CA ILE A 117 32.76 4.47 3.45
C ILE A 117 31.83 5.17 2.46
N ILE A 118 31.71 4.59 1.26
CA ILE A 118 30.57 4.82 0.40
C ILE A 118 29.50 3.92 1.00
N GLU A 119 28.56 4.50 1.75
CA GLU A 119 27.25 3.89 1.94
C GLU A 119 26.61 3.73 0.55
N ARG A 120 26.96 2.64 -0.15
CA ARG A 120 26.12 2.12 -1.22
C ARG A 120 24.90 1.57 -0.50
N GLN A 121 23.73 2.14 -0.79
CA GLN A 121 22.44 1.62 -0.36
C GLN A 121 22.31 0.18 -0.88
N SER A 122 22.76 -0.78 -0.09
CA SER A 122 22.81 -2.18 -0.48
C SER A 122 21.42 -2.76 -0.27
N GLN A 123 20.57 -2.65 -1.29
CA GLN A 123 19.21 -3.16 -1.28
C GLN A 123 19.23 -4.69 -1.42
N THR A 124 18.57 -5.38 -0.49
CA THR A 124 18.33 -6.82 -0.60
C THR A 124 17.07 -7.06 -1.41
N ILE A 125 17.14 -7.97 -2.38
CA ILE A 125 16.00 -8.36 -3.21
C ILE A 125 15.67 -9.83 -3.00
N LYS A 126 14.42 -10.19 -3.34
CA LYS A 126 13.96 -11.58 -3.27
C LYS A 126 13.95 -12.21 -4.66
N ALA A 127 14.20 -13.50 -4.71
CA ALA A 127 14.08 -14.28 -5.95
C ALA A 127 13.51 -15.66 -5.67
N VAL A 128 12.83 -16.21 -6.67
CA VAL A 128 12.36 -17.59 -6.66
C VAL A 128 13.21 -18.38 -7.66
N LEU A 129 14.01 -19.28 -7.12
CA LEU A 129 14.81 -20.22 -7.90
C LEU A 129 14.02 -21.51 -8.10
N VAL A 130 13.87 -21.96 -9.35
CA VAL A 130 13.11 -23.16 -9.73
C VAL A 130 14.08 -24.29 -10.03
N LEU A 131 13.94 -25.39 -9.28
CA LEU A 131 14.79 -26.59 -9.39
C LEU A 131 13.94 -27.80 -9.80
N GLU A 132 14.50 -28.69 -10.61
CA GLU A 132 13.84 -29.95 -10.97
C GLU A 132 14.10 -31.05 -9.94
N GLY A 133 13.06 -31.79 -9.53
CA GLY A 133 13.15 -32.89 -8.55
C GLY A 133 12.55 -32.56 -7.17
N ASP A 134 12.59 -33.54 -6.26
CA ASP A 134 12.10 -33.40 -4.88
C ASP A 134 13.19 -32.86 -3.95
N ILE A 135 13.31 -31.52 -3.96
CA ILE A 135 14.30 -30.77 -3.19
C ILE A 135 13.99 -30.71 -1.68
N ASN A 136 12.81 -31.17 -1.23
CA ASN A 136 12.43 -31.14 0.20
C ASN A 136 13.22 -32.16 1.03
N SER A 137 13.92 -33.10 0.38
CA SER A 137 14.73 -34.13 1.01
C SER A 137 16.16 -33.70 1.36
N VAL A 138 16.57 -32.48 0.97
CA VAL A 138 17.96 -32.00 1.11
C VAL A 138 18.11 -31.01 2.25
N GLN A 139 19.24 -31.14 2.96
CA GLN A 139 19.60 -30.25 4.07
C GLN A 139 19.82 -28.82 3.55
N PRO A 140 19.11 -27.80 4.11
CA PRO A 140 19.21 -26.41 3.68
C PRO A 140 20.65 -25.86 3.68
N SER A 141 21.49 -26.33 4.61
CA SER A 141 22.91 -25.92 4.72
C SER A 141 23.73 -26.25 3.47
N LYS A 142 23.48 -27.40 2.81
CA LYS A 142 24.20 -27.78 1.58
C LYS A 142 23.78 -26.94 0.36
N LEU A 143 22.51 -26.52 0.33
CA LEU A 143 21.99 -25.60 -0.68
C LEU A 143 22.57 -24.19 -0.49
N ILE A 144 22.64 -23.72 0.76
CA ILE A 144 23.27 -22.45 1.11
C ILE A 144 24.76 -22.45 0.74
N GLU A 145 25.52 -23.49 1.11
CA GLU A 145 26.95 -23.60 0.75
C GLU A 145 27.17 -23.57 -0.77
N SER A 146 26.32 -24.27 -1.53
CA SER A 146 26.41 -24.28 -3.00
C SER A 146 26.11 -22.91 -3.59
N ILE A 147 25.11 -22.18 -3.08
CA ILE A 147 24.77 -20.82 -3.54
C ILE A 147 25.86 -19.81 -3.13
N LEU A 148 26.46 -19.96 -1.94
CA LEU A 148 27.55 -19.13 -1.47
C LEU A 148 28.85 -19.34 -2.25
N GLN A 149 29.11 -20.55 -2.76
CA GLN A 149 30.24 -20.79 -3.68
C GLN A 149 30.06 -20.11 -5.03
N GLN A 150 28.83 -19.77 -5.42
CA GLN A 150 28.51 -19.14 -6.71
C GLN A 150 28.36 -17.61 -6.64
N SER A 151 28.31 -17.04 -5.43
CA SER A 151 28.16 -15.60 -5.21
C SER A 151 29.52 -14.99 -4.86
N SER A 152 29.84 -13.86 -5.48
CA SER A 152 31.15 -13.19 -5.42
C SER A 152 31.39 -12.46 -4.09
N GLY A 153 31.32 -13.19 -2.96
CA GLY A 153 31.57 -12.67 -1.61
C GLY A 153 30.35 -12.01 -0.93
N TYR A 154 29.16 -12.11 -1.51
CA TYR A 154 27.92 -11.58 -0.95
C TYR A 154 27.04 -12.70 -0.40
N THR A 155 26.38 -12.44 0.74
CA THR A 155 25.52 -13.43 1.40
C THR A 155 24.15 -13.52 0.72
N ILE A 156 23.72 -14.73 0.36
CA ILE A 156 22.35 -15.05 -0.08
C ILE A 156 21.74 -15.99 0.95
N ASN A 157 20.57 -15.63 1.47
CA ASN A 157 19.81 -16.41 2.44
C ASN A 157 18.67 -17.18 1.74
N ILE A 158 18.38 -18.39 2.21
CA ILE A 158 17.17 -19.12 1.81
C ILE A 158 16.09 -18.81 2.86
N ILE A 159 15.01 -18.14 2.44
CA ILE A 159 13.89 -17.81 3.32
C ILE A 159 12.94 -19.00 3.46
N ASP A 160 12.69 -19.69 2.35
CA ASP A 160 11.67 -20.74 2.30
C ASP A 160 12.02 -21.80 1.25
N ILE A 161 11.60 -23.03 1.50
CA ILE A 161 11.79 -24.19 0.62
C ILE A 161 10.41 -24.77 0.33
N LYS A 162 10.03 -24.72 -0.94
CA LYS A 162 8.79 -25.30 -1.45
C LYS A 162 9.13 -26.41 -2.44
N PRO A 163 8.18 -27.32 -2.77
CA PRO A 163 8.40 -28.31 -3.81
C PRO A 163 8.89 -27.66 -5.10
N SER A 164 10.09 -28.03 -5.53
CA SER A 164 10.76 -27.52 -6.75
C SER A 164 11.04 -26.00 -6.77
N ARG A 165 10.95 -25.29 -5.63
CA ARG A 165 11.21 -23.85 -5.55
C ARG A 165 11.96 -23.44 -4.28
N LEU A 166 12.98 -22.62 -4.42
CA LEU A 166 13.68 -21.97 -3.31
C LEU A 166 13.39 -20.47 -3.34
N ILE A 167 13.00 -19.92 -2.19
CA ILE A 167 12.85 -18.47 -2.02
C ILE A 167 14.15 -17.96 -1.43
N LEU A 168 14.82 -17.09 -2.17
CA LEU A 168 16.11 -16.50 -1.85
C LEU A 168 15.93 -15.02 -1.50
N GLU A 169 16.77 -14.52 -0.59
CA GLU A 169 16.92 -13.10 -0.30
C GLU A 169 18.40 -12.76 -0.15
N GLY A 170 18.86 -11.77 -0.89
CA GLY A 170 20.27 -11.37 -0.88
C GLY A 170 20.43 -10.02 -1.55
N PHE A 171 21.64 -9.47 -1.52
CA PHE A 171 21.95 -8.22 -2.20
C PHE A 171 21.62 -8.30 -3.70
N GLN A 172 21.11 -7.20 -4.26
CA GLN A 172 20.73 -7.12 -5.67
C GLN A 172 21.84 -7.64 -6.60
N GLU A 173 23.09 -7.21 -6.38
CA GLU A 173 24.23 -7.64 -7.18
C GLU A 173 24.49 -9.16 -7.10
N ALA A 174 24.18 -9.78 -5.96
CA ALA A 174 24.36 -11.21 -5.74
C ALA A 174 23.28 -12.03 -6.46
N ILE A 175 22.03 -11.57 -6.41
CA ILE A 175 20.88 -12.24 -7.04
C ILE A 175 20.89 -12.05 -8.56
N GLU A 176 21.20 -10.86 -9.05
CA GLU A 176 21.38 -10.58 -10.48
C GLU A 176 22.58 -11.34 -11.05
N GLY A 177 23.68 -11.44 -10.28
CA GLY A 177 24.82 -12.27 -10.65
C GLY A 177 24.47 -13.75 -10.76
N LEU A 178 23.60 -14.26 -9.88
CA LEU A 178 23.09 -15.62 -9.95
C LEU A 178 22.20 -15.81 -11.20
N GLU A 179 21.31 -14.86 -11.48
CA GLU A 179 20.44 -14.87 -12.66
C GLU A 179 21.23 -14.86 -13.97
N ALA A 180 22.24 -13.98 -14.09
CA ALA A 180 23.07 -13.90 -15.27
C ALA A 180 23.73 -15.25 -15.60
N ARG A 181 24.21 -15.97 -14.58
CA ARG A 181 24.87 -17.27 -14.71
C ARG A 181 23.93 -18.41 -15.05
N ILE A 182 22.68 -18.35 -14.60
CA ILE A 182 21.64 -19.30 -14.98
C ILE A 182 21.24 -19.06 -16.44
N LYS A 183 21.06 -17.79 -16.84
CA LYS A 183 20.72 -17.39 -18.21
C LYS A 183 21.84 -17.64 -19.21
N SER A 184 23.11 -17.54 -18.80
CA SER A 184 24.28 -17.86 -19.64
C SER A 184 24.58 -19.36 -19.72
N GLU A 185 23.76 -20.21 -19.10
CA GLU A 185 23.98 -21.66 -18.99
C GLU A 185 25.25 -22.06 -18.19
N ASP A 186 25.90 -21.13 -17.50
CA ASP A 186 27.09 -21.42 -16.69
C ASP A 186 26.75 -22.13 -15.37
N LEU A 187 25.51 -22.03 -14.91
CA LEU A 187 25.00 -22.70 -13.70
C LEU A 187 23.82 -23.62 -14.05
N LYS A 188 24.11 -24.88 -14.35
CA LYS A 188 23.11 -25.89 -14.76
C LYS A 188 22.57 -26.74 -13.62
N GLU A 189 23.32 -26.85 -12.52
CA GLU A 189 22.93 -27.66 -11.37
C GLU A 189 23.30 -26.98 -10.05
N LEU A 190 22.45 -27.17 -9.04
CA LEU A 190 22.69 -26.77 -7.66
C LEU A 190 22.46 -27.98 -6.75
N SER A 191 23.51 -28.41 -6.05
CA SER A 191 23.48 -29.58 -5.16
C SER A 191 22.95 -30.87 -5.81
N GLY A 192 23.20 -31.05 -7.11
CA GLY A 192 22.73 -32.20 -7.90
C GLY A 192 21.30 -32.08 -8.44
N PHE A 193 20.65 -30.92 -8.29
CA PHE A 193 19.35 -30.63 -8.92
C PHE A 193 19.52 -29.70 -10.12
N PRO A 194 18.94 -30.02 -11.29
CA PRO A 194 18.95 -29.14 -12.44
C PRO A 194 18.26 -27.81 -12.13
N VAL A 195 18.91 -26.70 -12.50
CA VAL A 195 18.35 -25.35 -12.38
C VAL A 195 17.56 -25.05 -13.63
N LYS A 196 16.26 -24.75 -13.48
CA LYS A 196 15.37 -24.51 -14.62
C LYS A 196 15.22 -23.03 -14.94
N ASP A 197 15.05 -22.22 -13.90
CA ASP A 197 14.84 -20.79 -14.03
C ASP A 197 15.08 -20.10 -12.69
N ILE A 198 15.36 -18.80 -12.74
CA ILE A 198 15.29 -17.93 -11.59
C ILE A 198 14.44 -16.73 -11.95
N GLN A 199 13.40 -16.52 -11.15
CA GLN A 199 12.57 -15.36 -11.26
C GLN A 199 12.98 -14.40 -10.14
N ILE A 200 13.68 -13.33 -10.50
CA ILE A 200 13.82 -12.20 -9.58
C ILE A 200 12.40 -11.71 -9.31
N LEU A 201 12.04 -11.71 -8.02
CA LEU A 201 10.85 -11.00 -7.60
C LEU A 201 11.26 -9.54 -7.66
N ASN A 202 11.11 -8.95 -8.86
CA ASN A 202 11.27 -7.52 -9.02
C ASN A 202 10.26 -6.91 -8.05
N GLU A 203 10.75 -6.48 -6.88
CA GLU A 203 10.26 -5.28 -6.25
C GLU A 203 10.60 -4.16 -7.23
N SER A 204 9.86 -4.11 -8.35
CA SER A 204 9.84 -2.97 -9.22
C SER A 204 9.64 -1.78 -8.31
N SER A 205 10.55 -0.83 -8.44
CA SER A 205 10.73 0.40 -7.68
C SER A 205 9.55 1.37 -7.81
N ASP A 206 8.32 0.89 -7.66
CA ASP A 206 7.07 1.66 -7.63
C ASP A 206 6.25 1.42 -6.33
N ASP A 207 6.71 0.54 -5.43
CA ASP A 207 5.91 0.06 -4.29
C ASP A 207 6.35 0.60 -2.91
N GLU A 208 6.90 1.81 -2.82
CA GLU A 208 6.84 2.55 -1.54
C GLU A 208 5.37 2.82 -1.14
N ASP A 209 4.46 2.94 -2.12
CA ASP A 209 3.05 3.24 -1.86
C ASP A 209 2.22 1.98 -1.58
N ASN A 210 2.58 0.80 -2.11
CA ASN A 210 1.82 -0.43 -1.86
C ASN A 210 2.10 -1.00 -0.45
N SER A 211 3.35 -0.93 0.01
CA SER A 211 3.72 -1.16 1.42
C SER A 211 2.93 -0.25 2.37
N LYS A 212 2.76 1.02 2.00
CA LYS A 212 2.07 2.03 2.80
C LYS A 212 0.54 1.91 2.72
N LEU A 213 -0.02 1.51 1.58
CA LEU A 213 -1.45 1.20 1.39
C LEU A 213 -1.85 -0.07 2.12
N ASP A 214 -1.02 -1.12 2.06
CA ASP A 214 -1.18 -2.32 2.88
C ASP A 214 -1.08 -1.97 4.38
N HIS A 215 -0.11 -1.14 4.76
CA HIS A 215 0.00 -0.65 6.13
C HIS A 215 -1.23 0.16 6.58
N LYS A 216 -1.77 1.04 5.72
CA LYS A 216 -3.01 1.78 5.98
C LYS A 216 -4.17 0.83 6.26
N TRP A 217 -4.43 -0.09 5.34
CA TRP A 217 -5.61 -0.94 5.47
C TRP A 217 -5.47 -2.01 6.56
N ARG A 218 -4.24 -2.43 6.86
CA ARG A 218 -3.94 -3.23 8.05
C ARG A 218 -4.24 -2.47 9.33
N LEU A 219 -3.82 -1.21 9.44
CA LEU A 219 -4.14 -0.36 10.58
C LEU A 219 -5.66 -0.14 10.72
N VAL A 220 -6.36 0.10 9.61
CA VAL A 220 -7.83 0.22 9.61
C VAL A 220 -8.48 -1.06 10.12
N ALA A 221 -8.02 -2.23 9.68
CA ALA A 221 -8.55 -3.52 10.14
C ALA A 221 -8.29 -3.76 11.64
N GLU A 222 -7.12 -3.37 12.16
CA GLU A 222 -6.81 -3.41 13.60
C GLU A 222 -7.79 -2.54 14.41
N ILE A 223 -8.01 -1.29 13.97
CA ILE A 223 -8.91 -0.34 14.64
C ILE A 223 -10.35 -0.84 14.56
N ALA A 224 -10.79 -1.29 13.39
CA ALA A 224 -12.16 -1.75 13.18
C ALA A 224 -12.50 -2.99 14.02
N SER A 225 -11.55 -3.90 14.20
CA SER A 225 -11.76 -5.15 14.96
C SER A 225 -11.55 -4.99 16.47
N GLY A 226 -10.56 -4.21 16.90
CA GLY A 226 -10.14 -4.12 18.31
C GLY A 226 -10.42 -2.77 18.98
N GLY A 227 -10.75 -1.74 18.21
CA GLY A 227 -10.69 -0.36 18.67
C GLY A 227 -9.25 0.14 18.82
N ALA A 228 -9.11 1.38 19.28
CA ALA A 228 -7.83 2.03 19.52
C ALA A 228 -7.92 3.04 20.67
N VAL A 229 -8.56 2.62 21.76
CA VAL A 229 -8.72 3.42 22.99
C VAL A 229 -7.35 3.89 23.49
N GLY A 230 -7.16 5.21 23.59
CA GLY A 230 -5.91 5.83 24.05
C GLY A 230 -4.70 5.64 23.14
N ARG A 231 -4.85 5.05 21.96
CA ARG A 231 -3.72 4.76 21.05
C ARG A 231 -3.18 6.05 20.43
N ASP A 232 -1.86 6.08 20.21
CA ASP A 232 -1.23 7.12 19.41
C ASP A 232 -1.39 6.80 17.91
N LEU A 233 -2.17 7.64 17.23
CA LEU A 233 -2.49 7.58 15.81
C LEU A 233 -2.15 8.91 15.12
N ARG A 234 -1.20 9.68 15.67
CA ARG A 234 -0.79 10.97 15.11
C ARG A 234 -0.31 10.84 13.67
N GLY A 235 -0.80 11.71 12.80
CA GLY A 235 -0.46 11.70 11.38
C GLY A 235 -0.89 10.45 10.61
N ALA A 236 -1.70 9.58 11.21
CA ALA A 236 -2.16 8.36 10.54
C ALA A 236 -3.02 8.71 9.31
N ASN A 237 -2.82 7.97 8.21
CA ASN A 237 -3.71 8.03 7.06
C ASN A 237 -4.85 7.02 7.27
N LEU A 238 -6.03 7.54 7.56
CA LEU A 238 -7.29 6.82 7.77
C LEU A 238 -8.36 7.34 6.79
N SER A 239 -7.96 7.97 5.68
CA SER A 239 -8.90 8.55 4.71
C SER A 239 -9.80 7.47 4.13
N ASP A 240 -11.07 7.79 3.90
CA ASP A 240 -12.04 6.88 3.27
C ASP A 240 -12.23 5.54 4.00
N ALA A 241 -11.74 5.40 5.23
CA ALA A 241 -11.86 4.18 6.01
C ALA A 241 -13.26 4.02 6.59
N ASP A 242 -13.71 2.77 6.71
CA ASP A 242 -14.85 2.44 7.55
C ASP A 242 -14.36 2.19 8.99
N LEU A 243 -14.67 3.14 9.87
CA LEU A 243 -14.43 3.11 11.30
C LEU A 243 -15.74 3.31 12.07
N SER A 244 -16.88 2.95 11.45
CA SER A 244 -18.20 3.04 12.06
C SER A 244 -18.27 2.17 13.32
N ASP A 245 -18.96 2.66 14.36
CA ASP A 245 -19.16 2.00 15.65
C ASP A 245 -17.87 1.63 16.41
N THR A 246 -16.70 2.13 15.99
CA THR A 246 -15.41 1.80 16.62
C THR A 246 -15.20 2.48 17.97
N LYS A 247 -14.35 1.88 18.81
CA LYS A 247 -13.96 2.43 20.12
C LYS A 247 -12.62 3.15 20.01
N LEU A 248 -12.66 4.47 20.01
CA LEU A 248 -11.52 5.37 19.80
C LEU A 248 -11.39 6.41 20.93
N SER A 249 -12.01 6.14 22.09
CA SER A 249 -11.99 7.08 23.22
C SER A 249 -10.57 7.35 23.69
N GLY A 250 -10.25 8.63 23.86
CA GLY A 250 -8.91 9.11 24.23
C GLY A 250 -7.82 8.90 23.18
N ALA A 251 -8.12 8.42 21.97
CA ALA A 251 -7.11 8.25 20.93
C ALA A 251 -6.48 9.60 20.53
N ASN A 252 -5.18 9.58 20.24
CA ASN A 252 -4.47 10.75 19.75
C ASN A 252 -4.42 10.71 18.22
N LEU A 253 -5.26 11.52 17.58
CA LEU A 253 -5.45 11.65 16.14
C LEU A 253 -4.96 13.02 15.62
N CYS A 254 -4.04 13.69 16.34
CA CYS A 254 -3.49 14.95 15.87
C CYS A 254 -2.84 14.78 14.50
N ASP A 255 -3.05 15.74 13.60
CA ASP A 255 -2.55 15.73 12.22
C ASP A 255 -3.01 14.52 11.36
N ALA A 256 -3.93 13.67 11.83
CA ALA A 256 -4.39 12.50 11.08
C ALA A 256 -5.24 12.91 9.87
N ASP A 257 -5.14 12.13 8.77
CA ASP A 257 -6.02 12.28 7.60
C ASP A 257 -7.19 11.30 7.70
N LEU A 258 -8.37 11.82 8.01
CA LEU A 258 -9.65 11.11 8.13
C LEU A 258 -10.65 11.60 7.06
N SER A 259 -10.18 12.24 5.98
CA SER A 259 -11.09 12.77 4.96
C SER A 259 -11.96 11.65 4.38
N GLY A 260 -13.27 11.87 4.31
CA GLY A 260 -14.22 10.90 3.76
C GLY A 260 -14.39 9.61 4.56
N ALA A 261 -13.78 9.50 5.76
CA ALA A 261 -13.95 8.34 6.62
C ALA A 261 -15.38 8.23 7.17
N ASP A 262 -15.85 7.02 7.41
CA ASP A 262 -17.07 6.74 8.16
C ASP A 262 -16.72 6.51 9.63
N LEU A 263 -17.13 7.43 10.50
CA LEU A 263 -17.00 7.41 11.95
C LEU A 263 -18.40 7.40 12.60
N SER A 264 -19.44 7.03 11.86
CA SER A 264 -20.80 7.02 12.37
C SER A 264 -20.91 6.11 13.59
N GLY A 265 -21.57 6.58 14.65
CA GLY A 265 -21.73 5.85 15.91
C GLY A 265 -20.45 5.63 16.74
N ALA A 266 -19.26 6.06 16.27
CA ALA A 266 -18.01 5.80 16.97
C ALA A 266 -17.93 6.48 18.35
N ASP A 267 -17.28 5.81 19.30
CA ASP A 267 -16.92 6.41 20.60
C ASP A 267 -15.59 7.16 20.47
N LEU A 268 -15.67 8.47 20.35
CA LEU A 268 -14.55 9.41 20.20
C LEU A 268 -14.37 10.28 21.46
N SER A 269 -14.90 9.84 22.60
CA SER A 269 -14.88 10.64 23.81
C SER A 269 -13.45 10.90 24.27
N GLY A 270 -13.11 12.18 24.49
CA GLY A 270 -11.77 12.61 24.89
C GLY A 270 -10.68 12.44 23.82
N ALA A 271 -11.00 12.07 22.58
CA ALA A 271 -10.00 11.96 21.51
C ALA A 271 -9.41 13.33 21.13
N ASP A 272 -8.16 13.35 20.69
CA ASP A 272 -7.47 14.56 20.25
C ASP A 272 -7.35 14.59 18.72
N PHE A 273 -8.03 15.54 18.08
CA PHE A 273 -8.08 15.79 16.64
C PHE A 273 -7.42 17.13 16.27
N ASN A 274 -6.52 17.65 17.11
CA ASN A 274 -5.85 18.90 16.83
C ASN A 274 -5.18 18.86 15.44
N ASP A 275 -5.50 19.83 14.58
CA ASP A 275 -5.02 19.92 13.19
C ASP A 275 -5.39 18.71 12.28
N ALA A 276 -6.30 17.82 12.70
CA ALA A 276 -6.71 16.67 11.90
C ALA A 276 -7.61 17.07 10.71
N ASN A 277 -7.53 16.30 9.62
CA ASN A 277 -8.37 16.48 8.45
C ASN A 277 -9.57 15.52 8.46
N LEU A 278 -10.78 16.03 8.72
CA LEU A 278 -12.05 15.30 8.74
C LEU A 278 -12.98 15.75 7.60
N SER A 279 -12.44 16.34 6.52
CA SER A 279 -13.27 16.89 5.44
C SER A 279 -14.16 15.81 4.82
N GLY A 280 -15.47 16.06 4.77
CA GLY A 280 -16.45 15.13 4.20
C GLY A 280 -16.61 13.81 4.98
N ALA A 281 -16.05 13.68 6.18
CA ALA A 281 -16.25 12.50 7.02
C ALA A 281 -17.69 12.41 7.54
N ASP A 282 -18.17 11.19 7.81
CA ASP A 282 -19.45 10.96 8.48
C ASP A 282 -19.21 10.71 9.97
N LEU A 283 -19.61 11.64 10.83
CA LEU A 283 -19.57 11.52 12.30
C LEU A 283 -20.99 11.42 12.88
N SER A 284 -21.98 11.01 12.09
CA SER A 284 -23.36 10.95 12.55
C SER A 284 -23.50 10.05 13.76
N SER A 285 -24.25 10.51 14.77
CA SER A 285 -24.42 9.83 16.07
C SER A 285 -23.15 9.55 16.87
N ALA A 286 -21.97 10.06 16.44
CA ALA A 286 -20.72 9.83 17.15
C ALA A 286 -20.68 10.53 18.53
N ASN A 287 -19.88 9.98 19.44
CA ASN A 287 -19.69 10.52 20.78
C ASN A 287 -18.39 11.32 20.88
N LEU A 288 -18.47 12.66 20.80
CA LEU A 288 -17.34 13.59 20.89
C LEU A 288 -17.28 14.32 22.25
N ILE A 289 -17.80 13.71 23.32
CA ILE A 289 -17.73 14.29 24.66
C ILE A 289 -16.27 14.54 25.04
N ARG A 290 -15.94 15.79 25.40
CA ARG A 290 -14.59 16.25 25.76
C ARG A 290 -13.51 16.06 24.68
N ALA A 291 -13.89 15.81 23.42
CA ALA A 291 -12.93 15.72 22.34
C ALA A 291 -12.27 17.09 22.06
N ASN A 292 -11.00 17.07 21.66
CA ASN A 292 -10.28 18.26 21.23
C ASN A 292 -10.26 18.33 19.70
N LEU A 293 -10.88 19.34 19.09
CA LEU A 293 -10.95 19.52 17.63
C LEU A 293 -10.36 20.88 17.21
N ILE A 294 -9.42 21.42 17.98
CA ILE A 294 -8.77 22.70 17.65
C ILE A 294 -8.17 22.62 16.25
N ARG A 295 -8.46 23.62 15.41
CA ARG A 295 -7.99 23.72 14.01
C ARG A 295 -8.32 22.51 13.12
N ALA A 296 -9.17 21.58 13.56
CA ALA A 296 -9.57 20.44 12.75
C ALA A 296 -10.37 20.90 11.52
N ASN A 297 -10.16 20.26 10.38
CA ASN A 297 -10.92 20.53 9.17
C ASN A 297 -12.14 19.62 9.06
N LEU A 298 -13.33 20.12 9.39
CA LEU A 298 -14.62 19.39 9.31
C LEU A 298 -15.46 19.87 8.11
N SER A 299 -14.84 20.47 7.09
CA SER A 299 -15.59 21.02 5.96
C SER A 299 -16.44 19.95 5.28
N GLY A 300 -17.74 20.17 5.15
CA GLY A 300 -18.68 19.23 4.54
C GLY A 300 -18.90 17.93 5.32
N ALA A 301 -18.40 17.82 6.56
CA ALA A 301 -18.62 16.65 7.39
C ALA A 301 -20.08 16.52 7.85
N ASN A 302 -20.55 15.29 8.05
CA ASN A 302 -21.84 15.02 8.64
C ASN A 302 -21.72 14.88 10.16
N LEU A 303 -22.25 15.83 10.93
CA LEU A 303 -22.25 15.85 12.39
C LEU A 303 -23.68 15.69 12.93
N SER A 304 -24.58 15.06 12.17
CA SER A 304 -25.97 14.90 12.63
C SER A 304 -26.05 14.01 13.87
N ASP A 305 -26.88 14.40 14.84
CA ASP A 305 -27.05 13.67 16.11
C ASP A 305 -25.77 13.49 16.96
N VAL A 306 -24.68 14.19 16.61
CA VAL A 306 -23.41 14.10 17.34
C VAL A 306 -23.53 14.67 18.75
N LYS A 307 -22.77 14.11 19.69
CA LYS A 307 -22.67 14.64 21.07
C LYS A 307 -21.32 15.33 21.27
N VAL A 308 -21.29 16.66 21.25
CA VAL A 308 -20.10 17.45 21.62
C VAL A 308 -20.39 18.15 22.95
N ILE A 309 -20.11 17.46 24.06
CA ILE A 309 -20.29 18.00 25.41
C ILE A 309 -18.93 18.32 26.01
N GLY A 310 -18.65 19.60 26.27
CA GLY A 310 -17.35 20.06 26.78
C GLY A 310 -16.19 19.85 25.80
N GLY A 311 -16.48 19.68 24.50
CA GLY A 311 -15.46 19.56 23.46
C GLY A 311 -14.91 20.92 23.04
N ASN A 312 -13.73 20.92 22.42
CA ASN A 312 -13.06 22.14 21.99
C ASN A 312 -13.08 22.27 20.46
N LEU A 313 -13.80 23.24 19.88
CA LEU A 313 -13.87 23.46 18.43
C LEU A 313 -13.10 24.74 18.01
N GLY A 314 -12.18 25.22 18.86
CA GLY A 314 -11.43 26.46 18.61
C GLY A 314 -10.74 26.47 17.25
N ASN A 315 -11.12 27.41 16.39
CA ASN A 315 -10.63 27.54 15.01
C ASN A 315 -10.90 26.33 14.09
N ALA A 316 -11.81 25.42 14.46
CA ALA A 316 -12.20 24.33 13.58
C ALA A 316 -12.91 24.88 12.33
N ASN A 317 -12.62 24.30 11.16
CA ASN A 317 -13.34 24.65 9.93
C ASN A 317 -14.62 23.84 9.81
N LEU A 318 -15.77 24.49 10.03
CA LEU A 318 -17.10 23.86 9.98
C LEU A 318 -17.88 24.22 8.69
N SER A 319 -17.21 24.74 7.66
CA SER A 319 -17.89 25.18 6.43
C SER A 319 -18.71 24.03 5.80
N ASN A 320 -19.99 24.26 5.53
CA ASN A 320 -20.91 23.28 4.93
C ASN A 320 -21.12 21.99 5.75
N ALA A 321 -20.72 21.96 7.02
CA ALA A 321 -20.96 20.79 7.87
C ALA A 321 -22.43 20.70 8.30
N ASN A 322 -22.96 19.48 8.40
CA ASN A 322 -24.34 19.22 8.81
C ASN A 322 -24.45 19.02 10.32
N PHE A 323 -25.12 19.92 11.04
CA PHE A 323 -25.33 19.85 12.51
C PHE A 323 -26.75 19.48 12.91
N SER A 324 -27.52 18.87 12.02
CA SER A 324 -28.92 18.51 12.33
C SER A 324 -29.00 17.68 13.61
N SER A 325 -29.77 18.13 14.60
CA SER A 325 -29.93 17.45 15.90
C SER A 325 -28.65 17.30 16.74
N ALA A 326 -27.56 17.96 16.39
CA ALA A 326 -26.31 17.94 17.15
C ALA A 326 -26.50 18.52 18.56
N LYS A 327 -25.88 17.89 19.56
CA LYS A 327 -25.87 18.36 20.94
C LYS A 327 -24.53 19.03 21.25
N LEU A 328 -24.48 20.34 21.09
CA LEU A 328 -23.32 21.19 21.39
C LEU A 328 -23.48 21.83 22.78
N ILE A 329 -23.09 21.13 23.85
CA ILE A 329 -23.27 21.61 25.23
C ILE A 329 -21.90 21.96 25.80
N ARG A 330 -21.66 23.23 26.13
CA ARG A 330 -20.34 23.71 26.62
C ARG A 330 -19.19 23.43 25.63
N ALA A 331 -19.50 23.38 24.33
CA ALA A 331 -18.49 23.44 23.29
C ALA A 331 -18.08 24.91 23.05
N ASN A 332 -16.82 25.18 22.70
CA ASN A 332 -16.30 26.54 22.48
C ASN A 332 -16.03 26.85 21.00
#